data_AF-A0A317TZZ1-F1
#
_entry.id   AF-A0A317TZZ1-F1
#
_cell.length_a   1.000
_cell.length_b   1.000
_cell.length_c   1.000
_cell.angle_alpha   90.00
_cell.angle_beta   90.00
_cell.angle_gamma   90.00
#
_symmetry.space_group_name_H-M   'P 1'
#
loop_
_entity.id
_entity.type
_entity.pdbx_description
1 polymer ?
#
loop_
_entity_poly.entity_id
_entity_poly.type
_entity_poly.pdbx_seq_one_letter_code
_entity_poly.pdbx_strand_id
1 'polypeptide(L)'
;MRAGNFIIKQCKVMLESKQQSIVFAAIFSVLPFASWLSVALVCLVTLRKGARSGFDILLPALVIHSVPLMMLIPLSGALINTLIAYLPCYFAALSLRNTEKWQVAAGVFFILAFLGCLLIQLLAPGFIVEQFRLFKLILTQYQDLVDPTLNGINSVILAQLFFGIQILSVIVSATISLMFARAIQARLFLPGGFRNELMLFRSGRLSFLVFMGVSLATFYEIPLALNVLPIMLCYFLASGFGLVYFIFSQKRQVKVFILLMLLILVKPTFVLCTYIILGLLDSLVNFRSYFPSRVGESI
;
A
#
# COMPACT_ATOMS: atom_id res chain seq x y z
N MET A 1 2.24 -21.30 18.31
CA MET A 1 1.98 -20.27 19.35
C MET A 1 3.23 -19.55 19.89
N ARG A 2 4.39 -20.22 20.08
CA ARG A 2 5.59 -19.60 20.71
C ARG A 2 6.17 -18.37 19.97
N ALA A 3 6.31 -18.41 18.64
CA ALA A 3 6.91 -17.31 17.87
C ALA A 3 6.04 -16.02 17.87
N GLY A 4 4.72 -16.16 17.78
CA GLY A 4 3.81 -15.00 17.80
C GLY A 4 3.86 -14.23 19.13
N ASN A 5 3.94 -14.94 20.25
CA ASN A 5 4.05 -14.32 21.57
C ASN A 5 5.40 -13.63 21.77
N PHE A 6 6.48 -14.16 21.17
CA PHE A 6 7.79 -13.52 21.19
C PHE A 6 7.78 -12.17 20.46
N ILE A 7 7.25 -12.11 19.24
CA ILE A 7 7.17 -10.87 18.45
C ILE A 7 6.38 -9.80 19.21
N ILE A 8 5.22 -10.17 19.77
CA ILE A 8 4.37 -9.26 20.54
C ILE A 8 5.11 -8.72 21.77
N LYS A 9 5.86 -9.57 22.48
CA LYS A 9 6.67 -9.16 23.63
C LYS A 9 7.75 -8.16 23.23
N GLN A 10 8.45 -8.39 22.12
CA GLN A 10 9.47 -7.46 21.62
C GLN A 10 8.87 -6.12 21.21
N CYS A 11 7.75 -6.11 20.49
CA CYS A 11 7.07 -4.87 20.11
C CYS A 11 6.58 -4.08 21.33
N LYS A 12 6.16 -4.76 22.41
CA LYS A 12 5.80 -4.09 23.67
C LYS A 12 7.01 -3.40 24.31
N VAL A 13 8.14 -4.10 24.39
CA VAL A 13 9.40 -3.56 24.92
C VAL A 13 9.87 -2.34 24.11
N MET A 14 9.83 -2.43 22.78
CA MET A 14 10.13 -1.29 21.90
C MET A 14 9.19 -0.12 22.14
N LEU A 15 7.88 -0.37 22.34
CA LEU A 15 6.91 0.67 22.66
C LEU A 15 7.15 1.31 24.04
N GLU A 16 7.79 0.64 24.98
CA GLU A 16 8.08 1.21 26.30
C GLU A 16 9.32 2.12 26.25
N SER A 17 10.38 1.72 25.52
CA SER A 17 11.64 2.48 25.43
C SER A 17 11.83 3.19 24.08
N LYS A 18 11.92 4.53 24.11
CA LYS A 18 12.21 5.36 22.92
C LYS A 18 13.55 5.00 22.27
N GLN A 19 14.60 4.78 23.08
CA GLN A 19 15.93 4.44 22.56
C GLN A 19 15.93 3.10 21.83
N GLN A 20 15.27 2.09 22.39
CA GLN A 20 15.15 0.79 21.72
C GLN A 20 14.38 0.90 20.41
N SER A 21 13.27 1.65 20.38
CA SER A 21 12.56 1.93 19.13
C SER A 21 13.46 2.54 18.05
N ILE A 22 14.28 3.53 18.40
CA ILE A 22 15.21 4.17 17.44
C ILE A 22 16.25 3.17 16.94
N VAL A 23 16.88 2.42 17.85
CA VAL A 23 17.92 1.43 17.49
C VAL A 23 17.37 0.34 16.58
N PHE A 24 16.21 -0.23 16.90
CA PHE A 24 15.60 -1.26 16.06
C PHE A 24 15.12 -0.71 14.72
N ALA A 25 14.54 0.50 14.69
CA ALA A 25 14.17 1.16 13.44
C ALA A 25 15.39 1.39 12.54
N ALA A 26 16.51 1.84 13.12
CA ALA A 26 17.77 2.03 12.42
C ALA A 26 18.30 0.71 11.84
N ILE A 27 18.37 -0.35 12.66
CA ILE A 27 18.84 -1.68 12.22
C ILE A 27 17.99 -2.20 11.06
N PHE A 28 16.66 -2.18 11.20
CA PHE A 28 15.76 -2.63 10.13
C PHE A 28 15.82 -1.75 8.88
N SER A 29 16.17 -0.47 9.01
CA SER A 29 16.26 0.43 7.86
C SER A 29 17.45 0.11 6.95
N VAL A 30 18.56 -0.39 7.51
CA VAL A 30 19.77 -0.74 6.73
C VAL A 30 19.69 -2.14 6.15
N LEU A 31 18.97 -3.05 6.81
CA LEU A 31 18.85 -4.43 6.36
C LEU A 31 18.05 -4.53 5.05
N PRO A 32 18.61 -5.12 3.99
CA PRO A 32 17.87 -5.39 2.76
C PRO A 32 16.68 -6.31 3.08
N PHE A 33 15.56 -6.09 2.38
CA PHE A 33 14.28 -6.78 2.60
C PHE A 33 13.61 -6.58 3.98
N ALA A 34 14.24 -5.84 4.91
CA ALA A 34 13.69 -5.54 6.24
C ALA A 34 13.28 -4.06 6.41
N SER A 35 13.54 -3.20 5.41
CA SER A 35 13.20 -1.77 5.46
C SER A 35 11.72 -1.50 5.73
N TRP A 36 10.83 -2.32 5.17
CA TRP A 36 9.38 -2.25 5.44
C TRP A 36 9.04 -2.48 6.92
N LEU A 37 9.86 -3.23 7.66
CA LEU A 37 9.70 -3.45 9.11
C LEU A 37 10.12 -2.22 9.92
N SER A 38 11.12 -1.47 9.45
CA SER A 38 11.47 -0.16 10.02
C SER A 38 10.30 0.82 9.90
N VAL A 39 9.72 0.92 8.69
CA VAL A 39 8.52 1.72 8.42
C VAL A 39 7.35 1.25 9.31
N ALA A 40 7.17 -0.06 9.47
CA ALA A 40 6.12 -0.60 10.33
C ALA A 40 6.33 -0.23 11.82
N LEU A 41 7.58 -0.21 12.30
CA LEU A 41 7.89 0.21 13.67
C LEU A 41 7.59 1.71 13.87
N VAL A 42 7.97 2.55 12.91
CA VAL A 42 7.59 3.99 12.91
C VAL A 42 6.07 4.13 12.95
N CYS A 43 5.35 3.40 12.09
CA CYS A 43 3.88 3.45 12.04
C CYS A 43 3.26 2.90 13.34
N LEU A 44 3.83 1.87 13.98
CA LEU A 44 3.36 1.34 15.27
C LEU A 44 3.48 2.37 16.41
N VAL A 45 4.63 3.05 16.51
CA VAL A 45 4.81 4.10 17.52
C VAL A 45 3.92 5.31 17.21
N THR A 46 3.79 5.69 15.94
CA THR A 46 2.91 6.78 15.50
C THR A 46 1.45 6.50 15.90
N LEU A 47 0.95 5.30 15.63
CA LEU A 47 -0.41 4.90 15.97
C LEU A 47 -0.66 4.89 17.49
N ARG A 48 0.33 4.49 18.30
CA ARG A 48 0.15 4.35 19.75
C ARG A 48 0.47 5.62 20.54
N LYS A 49 1.58 6.28 20.24
CA LYS A 49 2.11 7.44 21.00
C LYS A 49 1.85 8.78 20.30
N GLY A 50 1.40 8.77 19.05
CA GLY A 50 1.08 9.98 18.30
C GLY A 50 2.24 10.57 17.51
N ALA A 51 1.99 11.72 16.90
CA ALA A 51 2.86 12.33 15.88
C ALA A 51 4.28 12.59 16.38
N ARG A 52 4.44 13.27 17.52
CA ARG A 52 5.76 13.64 18.05
C ARG A 52 6.65 12.40 18.27
N SER A 53 6.13 11.40 18.96
CA SER A 53 6.89 10.17 19.22
C SER A 53 7.16 9.33 17.96
N GLY A 54 6.25 9.34 16.99
CA GLY A 54 6.49 8.72 15.69
C GLY A 54 7.58 9.43 14.90
N PHE A 55 7.54 10.77 14.88
CA PHE A 55 8.52 11.62 14.20
C PHE A 55 9.93 11.47 14.80
N ASP A 56 10.01 11.36 16.12
CA ASP A 56 11.27 11.11 16.84
C ASP A 56 12.00 9.83 16.40
N ILE A 57 11.27 8.84 15.87
CA ILE A 57 11.83 7.58 15.37
C ILE A 57 12.01 7.65 13.85
N LEU A 58 11.07 8.29 13.16
CA LEU A 58 11.11 8.52 11.72
C LEU A 58 12.41 9.23 11.31
N LEU A 59 12.77 10.33 12.00
CA LEU A 59 13.91 11.15 11.62
C LEU A 59 15.23 10.34 11.60
N PRO A 60 15.64 9.67 12.70
CA PRO A 60 16.84 8.83 12.68
C PRO A 60 16.77 7.70 11.65
N ALA A 61 15.61 7.03 11.53
CA ALA A 61 15.43 5.93 10.58
C ALA A 61 15.61 6.41 9.13
N LEU A 62 15.09 7.59 8.79
CA LEU A 62 15.20 8.19 7.45
C LEU A 62 16.66 8.53 7.12
N VAL A 63 17.37 9.18 8.05
CA VAL A 63 18.79 9.52 7.88
C VAL A 63 19.62 8.24 7.68
N ILE A 64 19.46 7.26 8.56
CA ILE A 64 20.23 6.02 8.52
C ILE A 64 19.90 5.20 7.25
N HIS A 65 18.63 5.16 6.84
CA HIS A 65 18.23 4.50 5.60
C HIS A 65 18.89 5.14 4.37
N SER A 66 19.12 6.45 4.37
CA SER A 66 19.71 7.16 3.23
C SER A 66 21.19 6.87 3.02
N VAL A 67 21.93 6.51 4.07
CA VAL A 67 23.39 6.33 4.02
C VAL A 67 23.82 5.24 3.03
N PRO A 68 23.27 4.00 3.05
CA PRO A 68 23.61 3.00 2.04
C PRO A 68 23.22 3.44 0.62
N LEU A 69 22.07 4.09 0.46
CA LEU A 69 21.59 4.57 -0.84
C LEU A 69 22.53 5.61 -1.46
N MET A 70 23.12 6.49 -0.65
CA MET A 70 24.09 7.48 -1.11
C MET A 70 25.37 6.86 -1.70
N MET A 71 25.66 5.60 -1.39
CA MET A 71 26.79 4.88 -1.99
C MET A 71 26.47 4.36 -3.41
N LEU A 72 25.19 4.28 -3.77
CA LEU A 72 24.70 3.73 -5.05
C LEU A 72 24.16 4.81 -5.99
N ILE A 73 23.55 5.86 -5.46
CA ILE A 73 22.86 6.90 -6.23
C ILE A 73 23.18 8.31 -5.70
N PRO A 74 23.02 9.37 -6.52
CA PRO A 74 23.25 10.75 -6.08
C PRO A 74 22.42 11.13 -4.84
N LEU A 75 22.95 12.05 -4.04
CA LEU A 75 22.34 12.50 -2.78
C LEU A 75 20.86 12.86 -2.92
N SER A 76 20.49 13.62 -3.96
CA SER A 76 19.10 14.01 -4.21
C SER A 76 18.19 12.80 -4.45
N GLY A 77 18.66 11.81 -5.23
CA GLY A 77 17.94 10.57 -5.47
C GLY A 77 17.79 9.72 -4.21
N ALA A 78 18.86 9.61 -3.40
CA ALA A 78 18.82 8.90 -2.12
C ALA A 78 17.78 9.49 -1.17
N LEU A 79 17.78 10.82 -1.01
CA LEU A 79 16.84 11.54 -0.14
C LEU A 79 15.39 11.42 -0.63
N ILE A 80 15.14 11.57 -1.94
CA ILE A 80 13.79 11.41 -2.50
C ILE A 80 13.28 9.99 -2.27
N ASN A 81 14.12 8.98 -2.50
CA ASN A 81 13.74 7.57 -2.30
C ASN A 81 13.40 7.30 -0.83
N THR A 82 14.21 7.77 0.12
CA THR A 82 13.92 7.59 1.55
C THR A 82 12.65 8.33 2.00
N LEU A 83 12.41 9.54 1.49
CA LEU A 83 11.18 10.29 1.76
C LEU A 83 9.95 9.55 1.24
N ILE A 84 10.00 9.04 0.00
CA ILE A 84 8.92 8.27 -0.63
C ILE A 84 8.66 6.96 0.13
N ALA A 85 9.70 6.32 0.68
CA ALA A 85 9.55 5.07 1.44
C ALA A 85 8.86 5.27 2.80
N TYR A 86 9.12 6.37 3.51
CA TYR A 86 8.65 6.55 4.89
C TYR A 86 7.46 7.51 5.05
N LEU A 87 7.46 8.66 4.36
CA LEU A 87 6.45 9.70 4.59
C LEU A 87 5.02 9.23 4.31
N PRO A 88 4.73 8.47 3.23
CA PRO A 88 3.38 8.00 2.98
C PRO A 88 2.81 7.15 4.12
N CYS A 89 3.58 6.19 4.66
CA CYS A 89 3.11 5.39 5.81
C CYS A 89 2.95 6.26 7.06
N TYR A 90 3.88 7.19 7.33
CA TYR A 90 3.79 8.05 8.50
C TYR A 90 2.51 8.91 8.51
N PHE A 91 2.21 9.60 7.40
CA PHE A 91 1.00 10.39 7.29
C PHE A 91 -0.27 9.53 7.26
N ALA A 92 -0.24 8.37 6.59
CA ALA A 92 -1.34 7.42 6.62
C ALA A 92 -1.60 6.90 8.04
N ALA A 93 -0.56 6.60 8.83
CA ALA A 93 -0.66 6.19 10.23
C ALA A 93 -1.28 7.28 11.11
N LEU A 94 -0.90 8.55 10.90
CA LEU A 94 -1.51 9.68 11.60
C LEU A 94 -3.00 9.80 11.29
N SER A 95 -3.36 9.70 10.01
CA SER A 95 -4.77 9.77 9.58
C SER A 95 -5.58 8.61 10.14
N LEU A 96 -5.02 7.39 10.16
CA LEU A 96 -5.66 6.20 10.71
C LEU A 96 -5.84 6.31 12.22
N ARG A 97 -4.85 6.85 12.93
CA ARG A 97 -4.94 7.11 14.38
C ARG A 97 -6.07 8.07 14.73
N ASN A 98 -6.26 9.12 13.93
CA ASN A 98 -7.23 10.17 14.23
C ASN A 98 -8.66 9.82 13.77
N THR A 99 -8.80 9.00 12.74
CA THR A 99 -10.11 8.72 12.11
C THR A 99 -10.62 7.31 12.31
N GLU A 100 -9.74 6.36 12.63
CA GLU A 100 -10.00 4.92 12.71
C GLU A 100 -10.59 4.33 11.41
N LYS A 101 -10.40 5.03 10.28
CA LYS A 101 -10.95 4.67 8.97
C LYS A 101 -9.84 4.41 7.95
N TRP A 102 -9.75 3.15 7.50
CA TRP A 102 -8.83 2.74 6.43
C TRP A 102 -9.06 3.46 5.10
N GLN A 103 -10.29 3.92 4.85
CA GLN A 103 -10.61 4.77 3.69
C GLN A 103 -9.80 6.07 3.68
N VAL A 104 -9.62 6.69 4.85
CA VAL A 104 -8.87 7.95 4.98
C VAL A 104 -7.38 7.69 4.77
N ALA A 105 -6.84 6.61 5.35
CA ALA A 105 -5.45 6.20 5.13
C ALA A 105 -5.15 5.94 3.65
N ALA A 106 -6.04 5.23 2.95
CA ALA A 106 -5.94 5.02 1.50
C ALA A 106 -6.02 6.34 0.71
N GLY A 107 -6.88 7.27 1.13
CA GLY A 107 -6.95 8.61 0.54
C GLY A 107 -5.64 9.40 0.71
N VAL A 108 -5.00 9.32 1.88
CA VAL A 108 -3.68 9.94 2.12
C VAL A 108 -2.61 9.34 1.20
N PHE A 109 -2.57 8.01 1.07
CA PHE A 109 -1.67 7.35 0.12
C PHE A 109 -1.89 7.84 -1.32
N PHE A 110 -3.15 7.91 -1.76
CA PHE A 110 -3.52 8.40 -3.08
C PHE A 110 -3.09 9.85 -3.30
N ILE A 111 -3.38 10.76 -2.35
CA ILE A 111 -3.04 12.18 -2.46
C ILE A 111 -1.52 12.35 -2.54
N LEU A 112 -0.75 11.66 -1.69
CA LEU A 112 0.71 11.75 -1.69
C LEU A 112 1.31 11.18 -2.98
N ALA A 113 0.77 10.07 -3.49
CA ALA A 113 1.20 9.52 -4.77
C ALA A 113 0.88 10.47 -5.94
N PHE A 114 -0.32 11.04 -5.96
CA PHE A 114 -0.74 12.02 -6.97
C PHE A 114 0.17 13.25 -6.96
N LEU A 115 0.43 13.82 -5.78
CA LEU A 115 1.35 14.96 -5.62
C LEU A 115 2.77 14.59 -6.02
N GLY A 116 3.26 13.40 -5.66
CA GLY A 116 4.56 12.90 -6.07
C GLY A 116 4.69 12.78 -7.60
N CYS A 117 3.67 12.21 -8.26
CA CYS A 117 3.63 12.15 -9.73
C CYS A 117 3.66 13.54 -10.36
N LEU A 118 2.82 14.45 -9.86
CA LEU A 118 2.72 15.82 -10.33
C LEU A 118 4.06 16.54 -10.22
N LEU A 119 4.70 16.47 -9.05
CA LEU A 119 6.00 17.10 -8.80
C LEU A 119 7.09 16.55 -9.71
N ILE A 120 7.13 15.23 -9.95
CA ILE A 120 8.11 14.62 -10.85
C ILE A 120 7.87 15.06 -12.29
N GLN A 121 6.62 15.13 -12.74
CA GLN A 121 6.31 15.64 -14.08
C GLN A 121 6.69 17.11 -14.26
N LEU A 122 6.50 17.94 -13.23
CA LEU A 122 6.82 19.37 -13.28
C LEU A 122 8.32 19.66 -13.16
N LEU A 123 9.02 18.98 -12.25
CA LEU A 123 10.42 19.24 -11.93
C LEU A 123 11.39 18.42 -12.80
N ALA A 124 10.95 17.27 -13.31
CA ALA A 124 11.78 16.35 -14.08
C ALA A 124 10.97 15.64 -15.19
N PRO A 125 10.43 16.38 -16.18
CA PRO A 125 9.52 15.85 -17.20
C PRO A 125 10.09 14.67 -18.03
N GLY A 126 11.42 14.61 -18.20
CA GLY A 126 12.09 13.51 -18.91
C GLY A 126 12.34 12.26 -18.05
N PHE A 127 12.22 12.34 -16.73
CA PHE A 127 12.61 11.27 -15.82
C PHE A 127 11.87 9.96 -16.08
N ILE A 128 10.55 10.04 -16.29
CA ILE A 128 9.69 8.87 -16.49
C ILE A 128 10.08 8.12 -17.77
N VAL A 129 10.32 8.85 -18.86
CA VAL A 129 10.67 8.26 -20.16
C VAL A 129 12.06 7.64 -20.11
N GLU A 130 13.03 8.30 -19.46
CA GLU A 130 14.37 7.76 -19.35
C GLU A 130 14.47 6.52 -18.47
N GLN A 131 13.76 6.51 -17.35
CA GLN A 131 13.65 5.31 -16.50
C GLN A 131 13.02 4.14 -17.27
N PHE A 132 11.99 4.42 -18.08
CA PHE A 132 11.38 3.41 -18.92
C PHE A 132 12.34 2.93 -20.02
N ARG A 133 13.16 3.80 -20.62
CA ARG A 133 14.16 3.43 -21.62
C ARG A 133 15.22 2.49 -21.04
N LEU A 134 15.72 2.78 -19.84
CA LEU A 134 16.67 1.91 -19.13
C LEU A 134 16.05 0.55 -18.83
N PHE A 135 14.80 0.53 -18.36
CA PHE A 135 14.06 -0.70 -18.12
C PHE A 135 13.85 -1.52 -19.41
N LYS A 136 13.51 -0.85 -20.51
CA LYS A 136 13.33 -1.50 -21.82
C LYS A 136 14.61 -2.16 -22.33
N LEU A 137 15.77 -1.54 -22.09
CA LEU A 137 17.07 -2.10 -22.45
C LEU A 137 17.32 -3.44 -21.73
N ILE A 138 16.96 -3.53 -20.45
CA ILE A 138 17.03 -4.77 -19.67
C ILE A 138 16.03 -5.80 -20.21
N LEU A 139 14.79 -5.40 -20.50
CA LEU A 139 13.77 -6.30 -21.08
C LEU A 139 14.16 -6.87 -22.44
N THR A 140 14.84 -6.10 -23.28
CA THR A 140 15.32 -6.60 -24.58
C THR A 140 16.39 -7.68 -24.45
N GLN A 141 16.99 -7.87 -23.28
CA GLN A 141 17.84 -9.03 -23.00
C GLN A 141 17.03 -10.31 -22.73
N TYR A 142 15.72 -10.18 -22.49
CA TYR A 142 14.79 -11.27 -22.18
C TYR A 142 13.55 -11.23 -23.11
N GLN A 143 13.77 -11.08 -24.42
CA GLN A 143 12.71 -10.90 -25.42
C GLN A 143 11.59 -11.95 -25.37
N ASP A 144 11.89 -13.18 -24.96
CA ASP A 144 10.91 -14.27 -24.83
C ASP A 144 9.83 -14.02 -23.76
N LEU A 145 10.03 -13.04 -22.86
CA LEU A 145 9.08 -12.66 -21.82
C LEU A 145 8.19 -11.47 -22.21
N VAL A 146 8.43 -10.84 -23.37
CA VAL A 146 7.71 -9.63 -23.78
C VAL A 146 6.58 -9.99 -24.73
N ASP A 147 5.35 -9.71 -24.31
CA ASP A 147 4.15 -9.93 -25.12
C ASP A 147 4.22 -9.09 -26.41
N PRO A 148 4.11 -9.70 -27.61
CA PRO A 148 4.24 -9.00 -28.89
C PRO A 148 3.14 -7.95 -29.12
N THR A 149 2.03 -8.04 -28.39
CA THR A 149 0.92 -7.07 -28.38
C THR A 149 1.34 -5.69 -27.84
N LEU A 150 2.41 -5.61 -27.05
CA LEU A 150 2.93 -4.35 -26.50
C LEU A 150 3.66 -3.51 -27.54
N ASN A 151 4.07 -4.09 -28.67
CA ASN A 151 4.81 -3.37 -29.71
C ASN A 151 3.96 -2.34 -30.47
N GLY A 152 2.63 -2.46 -30.44
CA GLY A 152 1.70 -1.51 -31.07
C GLY A 152 1.27 -0.34 -30.18
N ILE A 153 1.65 -0.33 -28.90
CA ILE A 153 1.26 0.71 -27.94
C ILE A 153 2.31 1.83 -27.94
N ASN A 154 1.85 3.09 -27.87
CA ASN A 154 2.74 4.25 -27.75
C ASN A 154 3.69 4.08 -26.54
N SER A 155 5.00 4.17 -26.79
CA SER A 155 6.05 4.00 -25.79
C SER A 155 5.95 4.99 -24.63
N VAL A 156 5.41 6.18 -24.88
CA VAL A 156 5.21 7.21 -23.85
C VAL A 156 4.08 6.79 -22.88
N ILE A 157 2.99 6.25 -23.40
CA ILE A 157 1.87 5.75 -22.57
C ILE A 157 2.36 4.59 -21.70
N LEU A 158 3.14 3.68 -22.29
CA LEU A 158 3.70 2.55 -21.57
C LEU A 158 4.70 2.99 -20.48
N ALA A 159 5.48 4.05 -20.73
CA ALA A 159 6.36 4.65 -19.74
C ALA A 159 5.60 5.23 -18.53
N GLN A 160 4.50 5.94 -18.77
CA GLN A 160 3.65 6.47 -17.68
C GLN A 160 3.02 5.31 -16.88
N LEU A 161 2.45 4.31 -17.55
CA LEU A 161 1.86 3.16 -16.86
C LEU A 161 2.90 2.40 -16.02
N PHE A 162 4.10 2.19 -16.57
CA PHE A 162 5.21 1.57 -15.86
C PHE A 162 5.60 2.36 -14.61
N PHE A 163 5.70 3.68 -14.71
CA PHE A 163 5.98 4.54 -13.57
C PHE A 163 4.86 4.50 -12.52
N GLY A 164 3.60 4.45 -12.96
CA GLY A 164 2.46 4.23 -12.08
C GLY A 164 2.53 2.90 -11.31
N ILE A 165 2.97 1.82 -11.96
CA ILE A 165 3.21 0.52 -11.32
C ILE A 165 4.36 0.60 -10.30
N GLN A 166 5.42 1.34 -10.60
CA GLN A 166 6.51 1.55 -9.63
C GLN A 166 6.00 2.25 -8.36
N ILE A 167 5.23 3.32 -8.51
CA ILE A 167 4.65 4.03 -7.35
C ILE A 167 3.67 3.13 -6.60
N LEU A 168 2.85 2.37 -7.32
CA LEU A 168 1.96 1.39 -6.71
C LEU A 168 2.74 0.41 -5.82
N SER A 169 3.92 -0.07 -6.26
CA SER A 169 4.75 -0.98 -5.46
C SER A 169 5.17 -0.37 -4.12
N VAL A 170 5.51 0.92 -4.11
CA VAL A 170 5.84 1.67 -2.89
C VAL A 170 4.61 1.76 -1.99
N ILE A 171 3.45 2.14 -2.53
CA ILE A 171 2.21 2.28 -1.76
C ILE A 171 1.76 0.94 -1.18
N VAL A 172 1.88 -0.15 -1.92
CA VAL A 172 1.57 -1.50 -1.43
C VAL A 172 2.51 -1.87 -0.29
N SER A 173 3.83 -1.63 -0.44
CA SER A 173 4.81 -1.86 0.62
C SER A 173 4.48 -1.06 1.89
N ALA A 174 4.19 0.23 1.75
CA ALA A 174 3.80 1.10 2.86
C ALA A 174 2.48 0.67 3.51
N THR A 175 1.52 0.19 2.72
CA THR A 175 0.25 -0.35 3.22
C THR A 175 0.47 -1.62 4.02
N ILE A 176 1.33 -2.54 3.56
CA ILE A 176 1.71 -3.75 4.29
C ILE A 176 2.36 -3.39 5.64
N SER A 177 3.29 -2.43 5.66
CA SER A 177 3.90 -1.93 6.89
C SER A 177 2.86 -1.37 7.86
N LEU A 178 1.91 -0.56 7.37
CA LEU A 178 0.85 0.02 8.19
C LEU A 178 -0.12 -1.05 8.73
N MET A 179 -0.51 -2.02 7.90
CA MET A 179 -1.34 -3.15 8.29
C MET A 179 -0.65 -4.01 9.36
N PHE A 180 0.66 -4.26 9.19
CA PHE A 180 1.45 -4.99 10.18
C PHE A 180 1.50 -4.26 11.52
N ALA A 181 1.78 -2.95 11.48
CA ALA A 181 1.77 -2.09 12.66
C ALA A 181 0.40 -2.10 13.37
N ARG A 182 -0.70 -1.94 12.62
CA ARG A 182 -2.06 -1.97 13.19
C ARG A 182 -2.43 -3.35 13.72
N ALA A 183 -2.02 -4.43 13.06
CA ALA A 183 -2.25 -5.79 13.54
C ALA A 183 -1.54 -6.07 14.89
N ILE A 184 -0.29 -5.61 15.04
CA ILE A 184 0.44 -5.70 16.32
C ILE A 184 -0.24 -4.85 17.38
N GLN A 185 -0.60 -3.61 17.05
CA GLN A 185 -1.27 -2.70 17.98
C GLN A 185 -2.60 -3.30 18.48
N ALA A 186 -3.41 -3.86 17.57
CA ALA A 186 -4.65 -4.53 17.94
C ALA A 186 -4.38 -5.73 18.85
N ARG A 187 -3.39 -6.59 18.54
CA ARG A 187 -3.06 -7.72 19.43
C ARG A 187 -2.61 -7.31 20.83
N LEU A 188 -1.92 -6.18 20.96
CA LEU A 188 -1.41 -5.68 22.24
C LEU A 188 -2.49 -4.99 23.10
N PHE A 189 -3.41 -4.26 22.45
CA PHE A 189 -4.29 -3.33 23.16
C PHE A 189 -5.79 -3.53 22.89
N LEU A 190 -6.17 -4.14 21.77
CA LEU A 190 -7.57 -4.36 21.38
C LEU A 190 -7.70 -5.64 20.52
N PRO A 191 -7.65 -6.84 21.13
CA PRO A 191 -7.61 -8.09 20.40
C PRO A 191 -8.83 -8.23 19.48
N GLY A 192 -8.60 -8.55 18.20
CA GLY A 192 -9.65 -8.66 17.19
C GLY A 192 -10.02 -7.35 16.49
N GLY A 193 -9.61 -6.18 17.00
CA GLY A 193 -9.95 -4.87 16.42
C GLY A 193 -9.56 -4.74 14.94
N PHE A 194 -8.33 -5.12 14.60
CA PHE A 194 -7.84 -5.08 13.21
C PHE A 194 -8.67 -5.96 12.26
N ARG A 195 -9.13 -7.13 12.70
CA ARG A 195 -9.98 -8.00 11.88
C ARG A 195 -11.32 -7.33 11.59
N ASN A 196 -11.92 -6.69 12.60
CA ASN A 196 -13.19 -5.98 12.45
C ASN A 196 -13.04 -4.79 11.49
N GLU A 197 -11.96 -4.02 11.61
CA GLU A 197 -11.66 -2.92 10.69
C GLU A 197 -11.53 -3.38 9.24
N LEU A 198 -10.81 -4.47 8.97
CA LEU A 198 -10.69 -5.04 7.63
C LEU A 198 -12.04 -5.56 7.10
N MET A 199 -12.84 -6.19 7.96
CA MET A 199 -14.19 -6.64 7.61
C MET A 199 -15.18 -5.49 7.38
N LEU A 200 -14.86 -4.27 7.80
CA LEU A 200 -15.65 -3.06 7.58
C LEU A 200 -15.08 -2.16 6.48
N PHE A 201 -13.84 -2.39 6.04
CA PHE A 201 -13.20 -1.61 4.98
C PHE A 201 -13.97 -1.73 3.67
N ARG A 202 -14.51 -0.61 3.19
CA ARG A 202 -15.29 -0.50 1.95
C ARG A 202 -14.77 0.65 1.11
N SER A 203 -14.87 0.56 -0.21
CA SER A 203 -14.74 1.73 -1.08
C SER A 203 -15.91 2.71 -0.85
N GLY A 204 -15.63 4.01 -0.88
CA GLY A 204 -16.63 5.07 -0.73
C GLY A 204 -17.18 5.56 -2.07
N ARG A 205 -18.29 6.31 -2.05
CA ARG A 205 -18.82 6.94 -3.28
C ARG A 205 -17.85 7.98 -3.85
N LEU A 206 -17.12 8.68 -2.99
CA LEU A 206 -16.11 9.65 -3.41
C LEU A 206 -14.97 8.98 -4.19
N SER A 207 -14.47 7.83 -3.74
CA SER A 207 -13.43 7.09 -4.49
C SER A 207 -13.93 6.62 -5.85
N PHE A 208 -15.21 6.26 -5.98
CA PHE A 208 -15.83 5.94 -7.28
C PHE A 208 -15.85 7.16 -8.22
N LEU A 209 -16.24 8.34 -7.73
CA LEU A 209 -16.23 9.56 -8.53
C LEU A 209 -14.82 9.94 -8.99
N VAL A 210 -13.83 9.86 -8.10
CA VAL A 210 -12.43 10.11 -8.46
C VAL A 210 -11.94 9.09 -9.48
N PHE A 211 -12.32 7.80 -9.34
CA PHE A 211 -11.99 6.78 -10.33
C PHE A 211 -12.56 7.11 -11.71
N MET A 212 -13.84 7.48 -11.81
CA MET A 212 -14.45 7.89 -13.07
C MET A 212 -13.71 9.08 -13.69
N GLY A 213 -13.32 10.08 -12.88
CA GLY A 213 -12.51 11.21 -13.34
C GLY A 213 -11.13 10.79 -13.86
N VAL A 214 -10.41 9.92 -13.14
CA VAL A 214 -9.10 9.39 -13.54
C VAL A 214 -9.21 8.51 -14.79
N SER A 215 -10.25 7.69 -14.90
CA SER A 215 -10.52 6.86 -16.08
C SER A 215 -10.82 7.71 -17.31
N LEU A 216 -11.64 8.76 -17.16
CA LEU A 216 -11.91 9.71 -18.24
C LEU A 216 -10.64 10.47 -18.65
N ALA A 217 -9.86 10.95 -17.69
CA ALA A 217 -8.58 11.62 -17.95
C ALA A 217 -7.56 10.68 -18.63
N THR A 218 -7.56 9.40 -18.25
CA THR A 218 -6.74 8.36 -18.91
C THR A 218 -7.20 8.11 -20.34
N PHE A 219 -8.51 8.15 -20.62
CA PHE A 219 -9.04 8.04 -21.98
C PHE A 219 -8.54 9.17 -22.89
N TYR A 220 -8.36 10.38 -22.33
CA TYR A 220 -7.71 11.50 -23.02
C TYR A 220 -6.17 11.48 -22.93
N GLU A 221 -5.58 10.35 -22.54
CA GLU A 221 -4.14 10.10 -22.45
C GLU A 221 -3.38 11.12 -21.56
N ILE A 222 -4.05 11.70 -20.56
CA ILE A 222 -3.41 12.65 -19.63
C ILE A 222 -2.33 11.89 -18.83
N PRO A 223 -1.04 12.29 -18.90
CA PRO A 223 0.06 11.54 -18.29
C PRO A 223 -0.10 11.30 -16.79
N LEU A 224 -0.60 12.31 -16.06
CA LEU A 224 -0.84 12.21 -14.63
C LEU A 224 -1.91 11.16 -14.28
N ALA A 225 -2.95 11.04 -15.11
CA ALA A 225 -4.01 10.06 -14.91
C ALA A 225 -3.50 8.63 -15.16
N LEU A 226 -2.69 8.44 -16.20
CA LEU A 226 -2.01 7.17 -16.50
C LEU A 226 -1.14 6.69 -15.33
N ASN A 227 -0.42 7.60 -14.66
CA ASN A 227 0.42 7.26 -13.51
C ASN A 227 -0.38 6.81 -12.29
N VAL A 228 -1.54 7.42 -12.05
CA VAL A 228 -2.30 7.21 -10.82
C VAL A 228 -3.37 6.11 -10.98
N LEU A 229 -3.74 5.76 -12.21
CA LEU A 229 -4.72 4.71 -12.51
C LEU A 229 -4.40 3.36 -11.84
N PRO A 230 -3.15 2.81 -11.86
CA PRO A 230 -2.84 1.55 -11.19
C PRO A 230 -3.14 1.57 -9.69
N ILE A 231 -2.94 2.71 -9.03
CA ILE A 231 -3.19 2.90 -7.60
C ILE A 231 -4.70 2.81 -7.31
N MET A 232 -5.53 3.43 -8.14
CA MET A 232 -6.98 3.31 -8.02
C MET A 232 -7.46 1.88 -8.24
N LEU A 233 -6.98 1.22 -9.29
CA LEU A 233 -7.36 -0.17 -9.57
C LEU A 233 -6.98 -1.07 -8.38
N CYS A 234 -5.80 -0.88 -7.78
CA CYS A 234 -5.40 -1.61 -6.59
C CYS A 234 -6.30 -1.32 -5.38
N TYR A 235 -6.72 -0.08 -5.18
CA TYR A 235 -7.66 0.28 -4.11
C TYR A 235 -9.01 -0.44 -4.25
N PHE A 236 -9.59 -0.47 -5.45
CA PHE A 236 -10.85 -1.20 -5.69
C PHE A 236 -10.66 -2.72 -5.59
N LEU A 237 -9.53 -3.24 -6.06
CA LEU A 237 -9.16 -4.64 -5.87
C LEU A 237 -9.13 -5.01 -4.38
N ALA A 238 -8.49 -4.19 -3.54
CA ALA A 238 -8.45 -4.42 -2.10
C ALA A 238 -9.85 -4.35 -1.47
N SER A 239 -10.71 -3.42 -1.92
CA SER A 239 -12.10 -3.34 -1.47
C SER A 239 -12.92 -4.57 -1.88
N GLY A 240 -12.80 -5.01 -3.12
CA GLY A 240 -13.51 -6.19 -3.64
C GLY A 240 -13.05 -7.47 -2.96
N PHE A 241 -11.74 -7.63 -2.75
CA PHE A 241 -11.18 -8.69 -1.92
C PHE A 241 -11.78 -8.68 -0.51
N GLY A 242 -11.87 -7.49 0.12
CA GLY A 242 -12.47 -7.32 1.44
C GLY A 242 -13.95 -7.76 1.47
N LEU A 243 -14.72 -7.46 0.43
CA LEU A 243 -16.11 -7.91 0.30
C LEU A 243 -16.21 -9.43 0.19
N VAL A 244 -15.40 -10.05 -0.68
CA VAL A 244 -15.37 -11.51 -0.85
C VAL A 244 -14.98 -12.18 0.47
N TYR A 245 -13.93 -11.69 1.12
CA TYR A 245 -13.51 -12.16 2.44
C TYR A 245 -14.62 -12.05 3.49
N PHE A 246 -15.33 -10.92 3.54
CA PHE A 246 -16.46 -10.71 4.44
C PHE A 246 -17.59 -11.74 4.21
N ILE A 247 -17.99 -11.97 2.96
CA ILE A 247 -19.05 -12.92 2.62
C ILE A 247 -18.67 -14.35 3.02
N PHE A 248 -17.45 -14.79 2.68
CA PHE A 248 -17.01 -16.16 2.97
C PHE A 248 -16.68 -16.40 4.45
N SER A 249 -16.21 -15.38 5.17
CA SER A 249 -15.98 -15.46 6.62
C SER A 249 -17.28 -15.69 7.38
N GLN A 250 -18.38 -15.03 6.97
CA GLN A 250 -19.69 -15.24 7.59
C GLN A 250 -20.27 -16.63 7.31
N LYS A 251 -20.04 -17.19 6.12
CA LYS A 251 -20.56 -18.52 5.74
C LYS A 251 -19.73 -19.70 6.25
N ARG A 252 -18.66 -19.48 7.04
CA ARG A 252 -17.66 -20.50 7.45
C ARG A 252 -17.06 -21.30 6.29
N GLN A 253 -17.11 -20.77 5.07
CA GLN A 253 -16.65 -21.44 3.85
C GLN A 253 -15.19 -21.10 3.53
N VAL A 254 -14.29 -21.34 4.49
CA VAL A 254 -12.86 -21.05 4.37
C VAL A 254 -12.22 -21.80 3.19
N LYS A 255 -12.71 -23.02 2.89
CA LYS A 255 -12.23 -23.82 1.74
C LYS A 255 -12.48 -23.15 0.39
N VAL A 256 -13.64 -22.52 0.21
CA VAL A 256 -13.98 -21.80 -1.05
C VAL A 256 -13.14 -20.54 -1.19
N PHE A 257 -12.90 -19.83 -0.09
CA PHE A 257 -11.99 -18.69 -0.09
C PHE A 257 -10.56 -19.09 -0.48
N ILE A 258 -10.05 -20.21 0.05
CA ILE A 258 -8.72 -20.75 -0.33
C ILE A 258 -8.69 -21.12 -1.82
N LEU A 259 -9.76 -21.74 -2.35
CA LEU A 259 -9.85 -22.07 -3.77
C LEU A 259 -9.81 -20.82 -4.66
N LEU A 260 -10.54 -19.76 -4.29
CA LEU A 260 -10.50 -18.48 -4.98
C LEU A 260 -9.10 -17.84 -4.95
N MET A 261 -8.37 -17.98 -3.84
CA MET A 261 -6.98 -17.54 -3.75
C MET A 261 -6.06 -18.33 -4.68
N LEU A 262 -6.26 -19.66 -4.77
CA LEU A 262 -5.50 -20.51 -5.69
C LEU A 262 -5.79 -20.15 -7.16
N LEU A 263 -7.03 -19.77 -7.48
CA LEU A 263 -7.43 -19.39 -8.83
C LEU A 263 -6.70 -18.13 -9.34
N ILE A 264 -6.29 -17.23 -8.44
CA ILE A 264 -5.45 -16.06 -8.78
C ILE A 264 -4.14 -16.52 -9.41
N LEU A 265 -3.56 -17.64 -8.98
CA LEU A 265 -2.30 -18.17 -9.51
C LEU A 265 -2.47 -18.74 -10.93
N VAL A 266 -3.66 -19.27 -11.25
CA VAL A 266 -3.94 -19.92 -12.53
C VAL A 266 -4.44 -18.93 -13.59
N LYS A 267 -5.30 -17.99 -13.21
CA LYS A 267 -5.91 -16.98 -14.09
C LYS A 267 -5.95 -15.60 -13.42
N PRO A 268 -4.78 -14.95 -13.21
CA PRO A 268 -4.70 -13.71 -12.45
C PRO A 268 -5.58 -12.60 -13.04
N THR A 269 -5.50 -12.36 -14.36
CA THR A 269 -6.22 -11.27 -15.01
C THR A 269 -7.73 -11.31 -14.75
N PHE A 270 -8.37 -12.47 -14.95
CA PHE A 270 -9.81 -12.62 -14.75
C PHE A 270 -10.22 -12.39 -13.29
N VAL A 271 -9.49 -12.97 -12.33
CA VAL A 271 -9.84 -12.85 -10.91
C VAL A 271 -9.62 -11.43 -10.40
N LEU A 272 -8.51 -10.79 -10.80
CA LEU A 272 -8.20 -9.40 -10.43
C LEU A 272 -9.26 -8.44 -10.97
N CYS A 273 -9.64 -8.57 -12.25
CA CYS A 273 -10.72 -7.77 -12.85
C CYS A 273 -12.05 -7.96 -12.11
N THR A 274 -12.38 -9.21 -11.74
CA THR A 274 -13.60 -9.51 -10.99
C THR A 274 -13.61 -8.79 -9.63
N TYR A 275 -12.50 -8.80 -8.90
CA TYR A 275 -12.41 -8.07 -7.63
C TYR A 275 -12.52 -6.56 -7.78
N ILE A 276 -11.94 -5.99 -8.84
CA ILE A 276 -12.08 -4.54 -9.12
C ILE A 276 -13.57 -4.19 -9.35
N ILE A 277 -14.27 -4.97 -10.18
CA ILE A 277 -15.71 -4.76 -10.45
C ILE A 277 -16.52 -4.90 -9.15
N LEU A 278 -16.28 -5.93 -8.35
CA LEU A 278 -16.96 -6.11 -7.06
C LEU A 278 -16.69 -4.93 -6.11
N GLY A 279 -15.46 -4.43 -6.05
CA GLY A 279 -15.11 -3.26 -5.24
C GLY A 279 -15.80 -1.98 -5.72
N LEU A 280 -15.93 -1.79 -7.03
CA LEU A 280 -16.68 -0.67 -7.62
C LEU A 280 -18.17 -0.76 -7.28
N LEU A 281 -18.78 -1.93 -7.42
CA LEU A 281 -20.19 -2.13 -7.08
C LEU A 281 -20.46 -1.94 -5.58
N ASP A 282 -19.57 -2.43 -4.71
CA ASP A 282 -19.68 -2.27 -3.25
C ASP A 282 -19.63 -0.80 -2.82
N SER A 283 -18.93 0.05 -3.59
CA SER A 283 -18.88 1.49 -3.34
C SER A 283 -20.23 2.19 -3.52
N LEU A 284 -21.10 1.65 -4.40
CA LEU A 284 -22.39 2.22 -4.76
C LEU A 284 -23.54 1.62 -3.91
N VAL A 285 -23.62 0.28 -3.87
CA VAL A 285 -24.79 -0.46 -3.38
C VAL A 285 -24.68 -0.82 -1.89
N ASN A 286 -23.47 -0.79 -1.31
CA ASN A 286 -23.20 -1.25 0.05
C ASN A 286 -23.70 -2.68 0.29
N PHE A 287 -23.05 -3.69 -0.30
CA PHE A 287 -23.53 -5.07 -0.18
C PHE A 287 -23.52 -5.58 1.27
N ARG A 288 -22.68 -5.00 2.13
CA ARG A 288 -22.55 -5.41 3.53
C ARG A 288 -23.78 -5.12 4.38
N SER A 289 -24.64 -4.17 4.01
CA SER A 289 -25.90 -3.95 4.73
C SER A 289 -26.95 -5.04 4.49
N TYR A 290 -26.81 -5.82 3.41
CA TYR A 290 -27.75 -6.90 3.08
C TYR A 290 -27.40 -8.22 3.75
N PHE A 291 -26.22 -8.32 4.37
CA PHE A 291 -25.79 -9.49 5.15
C PHE A 291 -25.71 -9.10 6.62
N PRO A 292 -26.75 -9.36 7.43
CA PRO A 292 -26.74 -9.00 8.85
C PRO A 292 -25.55 -9.67 9.53
N SER A 293 -24.69 -8.83 10.09
CA SER A 293 -23.51 -9.24 10.84
C SER A 293 -23.92 -10.06 12.06
N ARG A 294 -23.68 -11.37 12.06
CA ARG A 294 -23.65 -12.20 13.30
C ARG A 294 -22.40 -11.90 14.14
N VAL A 295 -22.09 -10.62 14.35
CA VAL A 295 -20.88 -10.17 15.08
C VAL A 295 -21.13 -10.06 16.59
N GLY A 296 -22.32 -10.47 17.07
CA GLY A 296 -22.69 -10.45 18.49
C GLY A 296 -22.74 -11.80 19.20
N GLU A 297 -22.57 -12.94 18.52
CA GLU A 297 -22.71 -14.28 19.15
C GLU A 297 -21.35 -14.95 19.39
N SER A 298 -20.48 -14.30 20.14
CA SER A 298 -19.44 -14.96 20.94
C SER A 298 -18.86 -13.95 21.93
N ILE A 299 -19.58 -13.71 23.01
CA ILE A 299 -18.98 -13.34 24.30
C ILE A 299 -18.54 -14.65 24.95
#